data_AF-A0A8S0G181-F1
#
_entry.id   AF-A0A8S0G181-F1
#
_cell.length_a   1.000
_cell.length_b   1.000
_cell.length_c   1.000
_cell.angle_alpha   90.00
_cell.angle_beta   90.00
_cell.angle_gamma   90.00
#
_symmetry.space_group_name_H-M   'P 1'
#
loop_
_entity.id
_entity.type
_entity.pdbx_description
1 polymer ?
#
loop_
_entity_poly.entity_id
_entity_poly.type
_entity_poly.pdbx_seq_one_letter_code
_entity_poly.pdbx_strand_id
1 'polypeptide(L)'
;MQTNYSRQWISAYTQFHSLNGGQNADYIPFLANVPGQLAAVAIVTSDGNVYSAGDSDYRFALESISKVCTLALALEDVGPQAVQDKVGADPTGLPFNSVIALELHGGKPLSPLVNAGAIATTSLINAENTEQRWQRILHIQQQLAGEQVALSDEVNQSEQTTNFHNRAIAWLLYSAENSITIEISG
;
A
#
# COMPACT_ATOMS: atom_id res chain seq x y z
N MET A 1 0.38 32.90 -17.96
CA MET A 1 -1.00 32.90 -17.45
C MET A 1 -1.14 31.70 -16.52
N GLN A 2 -1.22 31.89 -15.21
CA GLN A 2 -1.64 30.82 -14.28
C GLN A 2 -3.09 30.45 -14.64
N THR A 3 -3.30 29.23 -15.11
CA THR A 3 -4.62 28.70 -15.46
C THR A 3 -5.54 28.71 -14.23
N ASN A 4 -6.85 28.93 -14.42
CA ASN A 4 -7.86 28.99 -13.35
C ASN A 4 -7.80 27.81 -12.36
N TYR A 5 -7.29 26.67 -12.82
CA TYR A 5 -7.09 25.47 -12.04
C TYR A 5 -6.15 25.69 -10.84
N SER A 6 -5.06 26.48 -10.98
CA SER A 6 -4.08 26.71 -9.91
C SER A 6 -4.68 27.31 -8.64
N ARG A 7 -5.80 28.04 -8.75
CA ARG A 7 -6.44 28.69 -7.59
C ARG A 7 -7.32 27.74 -6.77
N GLN A 8 -7.89 26.71 -7.39
CA GLN A 8 -8.91 25.89 -6.72
C GLN A 8 -8.29 24.91 -5.71
N TRP A 9 -7.16 24.28 -6.02
CA TRP A 9 -6.49 23.38 -5.06
C TRP A 9 -5.66 24.12 -4.00
N ILE A 10 -5.11 25.29 -4.32
CA ILE A 10 -4.54 26.17 -3.29
C ILE A 10 -5.65 26.56 -2.29
N SER A 11 -6.86 26.84 -2.77
CA SER A 11 -8.02 27.07 -1.90
C SER A 11 -8.36 25.86 -1.04
N ALA A 12 -8.26 24.63 -1.57
CA ALA A 12 -8.48 23.42 -0.78
C ALA A 12 -7.42 23.26 0.31
N TYR A 13 -6.14 23.48 0.01
CA TYR A 13 -5.09 23.48 1.02
C TYR A 13 -5.38 24.52 2.09
N THR A 14 -5.57 25.80 1.73
CA THR A 14 -5.88 26.88 2.68
C THR A 14 -7.11 26.60 3.54
N GLN A 15 -8.12 25.93 2.99
CA GLN A 15 -9.35 25.60 3.73
C GLN A 15 -9.16 24.48 4.75
N PHE A 16 -8.32 23.49 4.48
CA PHE A 16 -8.30 22.23 5.24
C PHE A 16 -6.97 21.91 5.94
N HIS A 17 -5.85 22.57 5.62
CA HIS A 17 -4.52 22.21 6.12
C HIS A 17 -4.35 22.29 7.65
N SER A 18 -5.21 23.04 8.34
CA SER A 18 -5.19 23.22 9.80
C SER A 18 -6.46 22.69 10.48
N LEU A 19 -7.24 21.87 9.77
CA LEU A 19 -8.43 21.25 10.33
C LEU A 19 -8.03 20.29 11.46
N ASN A 20 -8.59 20.49 12.64
CA ASN A 20 -8.38 19.60 13.79
C ASN A 20 -9.27 18.36 13.68
N GLY A 21 -8.76 17.22 14.16
CA GLY A 21 -9.50 15.96 14.25
C GLY A 21 -8.67 14.77 13.80
N GLY A 22 -9.11 13.56 14.18
CA GLY A 22 -8.35 12.34 13.96
C GLY A 22 -7.17 12.18 14.93
N GLN A 23 -6.37 11.15 14.68
CA GLN A 23 -5.16 10.84 15.44
C GLN A 23 -4.17 10.14 14.51
N ASN A 24 -2.86 10.33 14.77
CA ASN A 24 -1.85 9.55 14.10
C ASN A 24 -2.06 8.05 14.37
N ALA A 25 -1.62 7.21 13.44
CA ALA A 25 -1.40 5.82 13.76
C ALA A 25 -0.30 5.71 14.82
N ASP A 26 -0.54 4.92 15.87
CA ASP A 26 0.31 4.86 17.06
C ASP A 26 0.80 3.44 17.39
N TYR A 27 0.48 2.47 16.54
CA TYR A 27 0.87 1.06 16.73
C TYR A 27 2.37 0.82 16.54
N ILE A 28 3.10 1.76 15.90
CA ILE A 28 4.56 1.83 15.89
C ILE A 28 5.06 3.25 16.24
N PRO A 29 6.21 3.39 16.94
CA PRO A 29 6.71 4.70 17.39
C PRO A 29 6.96 5.71 16.27
N PHE A 30 7.44 5.25 15.10
CA PHE A 30 7.73 6.14 13.97
C PHE A 30 6.48 6.95 13.56
N LEU A 31 5.34 6.27 13.37
CA LEU A 31 4.09 6.91 12.95
C LEU A 31 3.50 7.80 14.06
N ALA A 32 3.61 7.37 15.32
CA ALA A 32 3.15 8.13 16.47
C ALA A 32 3.85 9.50 16.59
N ASN A 33 5.12 9.55 16.18
CA ASN A 33 5.97 10.73 16.33
C ASN A 33 6.01 11.64 15.10
N VAL A 34 5.32 11.30 14.00
CA VAL A 34 5.18 12.20 12.85
C VAL A 34 4.45 13.47 13.30
N PRO A 35 4.98 14.68 13.04
CA PRO A 35 4.31 15.92 13.46
C PRO A 35 2.90 16.03 12.86
N GLY A 36 1.87 16.00 13.70
CA GLY A 36 0.47 15.91 13.27
C GLY A 36 -0.08 17.14 12.53
N GLN A 37 0.68 18.25 12.51
CA GLN A 37 0.34 19.45 11.75
C GLN A 37 0.84 19.42 10.29
N LEU A 38 1.64 18.42 9.90
CA LEU A 38 2.12 18.29 8.53
C LEU A 38 0.92 18.09 7.59
N ALA A 39 0.88 18.89 6.53
CA ALA A 39 -0.17 18.80 5.54
C ALA A 39 0.37 19.19 4.17
N ALA A 40 0.01 18.41 3.15
CA ALA A 40 0.36 18.72 1.77
C ALA A 40 -0.73 18.25 0.80
N VAL A 41 -0.79 18.89 -0.36
CA VAL A 41 -1.54 18.42 -1.52
C VAL A 41 -0.68 18.63 -2.76
N ALA A 42 -0.70 17.64 -3.66
CA ALA A 42 0.01 17.72 -4.93
C ALA A 42 -0.85 17.20 -6.07
N ILE A 43 -0.65 17.77 -7.26
CA ILE A 43 -1.23 17.32 -8.52
C ILE A 43 -0.07 17.18 -9.51
N VAL A 44 0.03 16.01 -10.11
CA VAL A 44 0.87 15.75 -11.27
C VAL A 44 -0.04 15.46 -12.45
N THR A 45 0.03 16.29 -13.48
CA THR A 45 -0.77 16.12 -14.70
C THR A 45 -0.11 15.13 -15.66
N SER A 46 -0.87 14.58 -16.60
CA SER A 46 -0.33 13.69 -17.65
C SER A 46 0.76 14.35 -18.50
N ASP A 47 0.76 15.68 -18.59
CA ASP A 47 1.77 16.46 -19.32
C ASP A 47 3.03 16.74 -18.47
N GLY A 48 3.10 16.20 -17.25
CA GLY A 48 4.24 16.35 -16.34
C GLY A 48 4.26 17.65 -15.54
N ASN A 49 3.23 18.50 -15.64
CA ASN A 49 3.14 19.68 -14.77
C ASN A 49 2.85 19.28 -13.33
N VAL A 50 3.62 19.85 -12.40
CA VAL A 50 3.50 19.62 -10.95
C VAL A 50 2.98 20.88 -10.27
N TYR A 51 1.96 20.71 -9.44
CA TYR A 51 1.42 21.76 -8.57
C TYR A 51 1.33 21.22 -7.15
N SER A 52 1.87 21.93 -6.17
CA SER A 52 1.79 21.52 -4.77
C SER A 52 1.56 22.70 -3.83
N ALA A 53 1.12 22.38 -2.60
CA ALA A 53 1.02 23.30 -1.48
C ALA A 53 1.31 22.56 -0.17
N GLY A 54 1.87 23.28 0.81
CA GLY A 54 2.23 22.73 2.12
C GLY A 54 3.55 21.97 2.13
N ASP A 55 3.64 20.96 3.00
CA ASP A 55 4.85 20.16 3.24
C ASP A 55 5.07 19.09 2.15
N SER A 56 4.92 19.44 0.87
CA SER A 56 4.86 18.47 -0.25
C SER A 56 6.14 17.68 -0.50
N ASP A 57 7.26 18.14 0.04
CA ASP A 57 8.56 17.47 -0.05
C ASP A 57 8.87 16.59 1.17
N TYR A 58 7.98 16.59 2.19
CA TYR A 58 8.11 15.72 3.35
C TYR A 58 7.90 14.26 2.96
N ARG A 59 8.83 13.39 3.37
CA ARG A 59 8.76 11.95 3.10
C ARG A 59 8.06 11.24 4.24
N PHE A 60 7.02 10.49 3.93
CA PHE A 60 6.26 9.67 4.87
C PHE A 60 6.20 8.21 4.41
N ALA A 61 5.83 7.30 5.31
CA ALA A 61 5.71 5.88 5.00
C ALA A 61 4.57 5.62 4.01
N LEU A 62 4.84 4.90 2.91
CA LEU A 62 3.85 4.62 1.86
C LEU A 62 2.70 3.72 2.36
N GLU A 63 2.99 2.81 3.29
CA GLU A 63 2.01 1.92 3.91
C GLU A 63 1.13 1.17 2.89
N SER A 64 -0.18 1.03 3.16
CA SER A 64 -1.12 0.31 2.31
C SER A 64 -1.32 0.92 0.91
N ILE A 65 -0.80 2.11 0.62
CA ILE A 65 -0.77 2.64 -0.75
C ILE A 65 0.11 1.75 -1.65
N SER A 66 1.15 1.11 -1.07
CA SER A 66 2.04 0.17 -1.76
C SER A 66 1.30 -0.99 -2.45
N LYS A 67 0.10 -1.35 -1.99
CA LYS A 67 -0.74 -2.39 -2.57
C LYS A 67 -1.06 -2.13 -4.04
N VAL A 68 -1.19 -0.86 -4.43
CA VAL A 68 -1.44 -0.46 -5.83
C VAL A 68 -0.24 -0.79 -6.71
N CYS A 69 0.98 -0.47 -6.26
CA CYS A 69 2.21 -0.75 -7.01
C CYS A 69 2.43 -2.27 -7.17
N THR A 70 2.24 -3.04 -6.10
CA THR A 70 2.40 -4.50 -6.16
C THR A 70 1.31 -5.15 -7.03
N LEU A 71 0.08 -4.66 -7.00
CA LEU A 71 -0.98 -5.11 -7.90
C LEU A 71 -0.63 -4.82 -9.36
N ALA A 72 -0.14 -3.62 -9.68
CA ALA A 72 0.30 -3.27 -11.03
C ALA A 72 1.36 -4.26 -11.53
N LEU A 73 2.37 -4.56 -10.71
CA LEU A 73 3.40 -5.54 -11.05
C LEU A 73 2.84 -6.96 -11.23
N ALA A 74 1.92 -7.41 -10.37
CA ALA A 74 1.29 -8.72 -10.51
C ALA A 74 0.49 -8.84 -11.81
N LEU A 75 -0.20 -7.76 -12.21
CA LEU A 75 -0.94 -7.73 -13.48
C LEU A 75 -0.01 -7.85 -14.69
N GLU A 76 1.16 -7.20 -14.66
CA GLU A 76 2.18 -7.36 -15.70
C GLU A 76 2.77 -8.78 -15.73
N ASP A 77 2.96 -9.40 -14.56
CA ASP A 77 3.61 -10.71 -14.42
C ASP A 77 2.74 -11.90 -14.81
N VAL A 78 1.48 -11.90 -14.37
CA VAL A 78 0.59 -13.07 -14.49
C VAL A 78 -0.72 -12.76 -15.22
N GLY A 79 -0.95 -11.50 -15.58
CA GLY A 79 -2.17 -11.07 -16.26
C GLY A 79 -3.39 -10.92 -15.35
N PRO A 80 -4.43 -10.21 -15.82
CA PRO A 80 -5.63 -9.90 -15.03
C PRO A 80 -6.42 -11.14 -14.60
N GLN A 81 -6.52 -12.15 -15.47
CA GLN A 81 -7.28 -13.36 -15.16
C GLN A 81 -6.69 -14.11 -13.96
N ALA A 82 -5.37 -14.29 -13.93
CA ALA A 82 -4.71 -14.98 -12.82
C ALA A 82 -4.85 -14.21 -11.50
N VAL A 83 -4.75 -12.87 -11.53
CA VAL A 83 -5.01 -12.03 -10.34
C VAL A 83 -6.46 -12.17 -9.87
N GLN A 84 -7.43 -12.14 -10.77
CA GLN A 84 -8.84 -12.31 -10.42
C GLN A 84 -9.16 -13.70 -9.85
N ASP A 85 -8.55 -14.75 -10.43
CA ASP A 85 -8.77 -16.12 -9.99
C ASP A 85 -8.18 -16.37 -8.60
N LYS A 86 -6.93 -15.96 -8.39
CA LYS A 86 -6.16 -16.24 -7.17
C LYS A 86 -6.40 -15.23 -6.04
N VAL A 87 -6.72 -13.98 -6.36
CA VAL A 87 -6.93 -12.91 -5.37
C VAL A 87 -8.39 -12.46 -5.37
N GLY A 88 -8.87 -11.97 -6.51
CA GLY A 88 -10.23 -11.44 -6.69
C GLY A 88 -10.26 -9.99 -7.15
N ALA A 89 -11.47 -9.48 -7.40
CA ALA A 89 -11.73 -8.12 -7.86
C ALA A 89 -12.94 -7.47 -7.16
N ASP A 90 -13.37 -8.02 -6.02
CA ASP A 90 -14.62 -7.66 -5.35
C ASP A 90 -14.36 -7.01 -3.98
N PRO A 91 -15.17 -6.03 -3.55
CA PRO A 91 -15.09 -5.51 -2.19
C PRO A 91 -15.51 -6.57 -1.17
N THR A 92 -14.84 -6.61 -0.02
CA THR A 92 -15.17 -7.56 1.07
C THR A 92 -16.39 -7.13 1.90
N GLY A 93 -16.75 -5.85 1.88
CA GLY A 93 -17.76 -5.26 2.77
C GLY A 93 -17.37 -5.23 4.25
N LEU A 94 -16.11 -5.56 4.58
CA LEU A 94 -15.58 -5.71 5.93
C LEU A 94 -14.28 -4.93 6.11
N PRO A 95 -13.79 -4.73 7.35
CA PRO A 95 -12.52 -4.05 7.61
C PRO A 95 -11.34 -4.63 6.82
N PHE A 96 -10.36 -3.79 6.51
CA PHE A 96 -9.23 -4.11 5.63
C PHE A 96 -8.36 -5.30 6.10
N ASN A 97 -8.43 -5.68 7.38
CA ASN A 97 -7.68 -6.77 8.00
C ASN A 97 -8.60 -7.92 8.49
N SER A 98 -9.84 -7.96 8.02
CA SER A 98 -10.85 -8.93 8.48
C SER A 98 -10.50 -10.37 8.09
N VAL A 99 -10.26 -11.22 9.08
CA VAL A 99 -10.14 -12.68 8.90
C VAL A 99 -11.52 -13.33 8.68
N ILE A 100 -12.59 -12.69 9.13
CA ILE A 100 -13.98 -13.13 8.88
C ILE A 100 -14.27 -13.12 7.37
N ALA A 101 -13.75 -12.12 6.64
CA ALA A 101 -13.88 -12.08 5.19
C ALA A 101 -13.24 -13.32 4.54
N LEU A 102 -12.07 -13.75 5.01
CA LEU A 102 -11.45 -14.98 4.51
C LEU A 102 -12.32 -16.20 4.81
N GLU A 103 -12.78 -16.37 6.06
CA GLU A 103 -13.56 -17.54 6.45
C GLU A 103 -14.89 -17.64 5.69
N LEU A 104 -15.61 -16.53 5.53
CA LEU A 104 -16.88 -16.48 4.78
C LEU A 104 -16.73 -16.82 3.29
N HIS A 105 -15.53 -16.65 2.74
CA HIS A 105 -15.24 -16.87 1.32
C HIS A 105 -14.29 -18.04 1.07
N GLY A 106 -14.24 -19.02 2.00
CA GLY A 106 -13.45 -20.24 1.83
C GLY A 106 -11.94 -19.96 1.68
N GLY A 107 -11.45 -18.91 2.34
CA GLY A 107 -10.06 -18.47 2.29
C GLY A 107 -9.70 -17.56 1.12
N LYS A 108 -10.62 -17.27 0.18
CA LYS A 108 -10.35 -16.34 -0.93
C LYS A 108 -10.33 -14.89 -0.41
N PRO A 109 -9.28 -14.09 -0.67
CA PRO A 109 -9.15 -12.74 -0.11
C PRO A 109 -10.04 -11.66 -0.76
N LEU A 110 -10.63 -11.95 -1.92
CA LEU A 110 -11.53 -11.11 -2.72
C LEU A 110 -10.98 -9.83 -3.33
N SER A 111 -10.07 -9.12 -2.65
CA SER A 111 -9.53 -7.85 -3.14
C SER A 111 -8.03 -7.74 -2.90
N PRO A 112 -7.22 -7.33 -3.90
CA PRO A 112 -5.80 -7.06 -3.71
C PRO A 112 -5.53 -5.88 -2.74
N LEU A 113 -6.55 -5.10 -2.37
CA LEU A 113 -6.40 -3.88 -1.57
C LEU A 113 -6.71 -4.06 -0.08
N VAL A 114 -7.21 -5.23 0.33
CA VAL A 114 -7.24 -5.66 1.75
C VAL A 114 -5.93 -6.38 2.11
N ASN A 115 -5.60 -6.50 3.40
CA ASN A 115 -4.31 -7.09 3.81
C ASN A 115 -4.12 -8.52 3.31
N ALA A 116 -5.17 -9.34 3.36
CA ALA A 116 -5.09 -10.71 2.88
C ALA A 116 -4.80 -10.78 1.37
N GLY A 117 -5.49 -9.98 0.56
CA GLY A 117 -5.25 -9.99 -0.87
C GLY A 117 -3.95 -9.32 -1.25
N ALA A 118 -3.48 -8.33 -0.51
CA ALA A 118 -2.16 -7.74 -0.71
C ALA A 118 -1.04 -8.76 -0.42
N ILE A 119 -1.13 -9.53 0.67
CA ILE A 119 -0.19 -10.61 0.98
C ILE A 119 -0.21 -11.68 -0.12
N ALA A 120 -1.41 -12.08 -0.56
CA ALA A 120 -1.56 -13.00 -1.68
C ALA A 120 -0.94 -12.45 -2.98
N THR A 121 -1.20 -11.18 -3.31
CA THR A 121 -0.68 -10.49 -4.51
C THR A 121 0.84 -10.41 -4.47
N THR A 122 1.44 -10.08 -3.32
CA THR A 122 2.90 -10.09 -3.13
C THR A 122 3.50 -11.46 -3.46
N SER A 123 2.82 -12.57 -3.14
CA SER A 123 3.29 -13.93 -3.46
C SER A 123 3.18 -14.27 -4.96
N LEU A 124 2.34 -13.56 -5.74
CA LEU A 124 2.16 -13.81 -7.17
C LEU A 124 3.26 -13.20 -8.03
N ILE A 125 4.08 -12.31 -7.48
CA ILE A 125 5.20 -11.70 -8.20
C ILE A 125 6.18 -12.79 -8.66
N ASN A 126 6.54 -12.78 -9.94
CA ASN A 126 7.49 -13.72 -10.51
C ASN A 126 8.89 -13.48 -9.93
N ALA A 127 9.36 -14.36 -9.06
CA ALA A 127 10.67 -14.23 -8.42
C ALA A 127 11.22 -15.61 -8.01
N GLU A 128 12.53 -15.78 -8.15
CA GLU A 128 13.29 -16.98 -7.78
C GLU A 128 13.52 -17.07 -6.27
N ASN A 129 13.49 -15.95 -5.55
CA ASN A 129 13.68 -15.87 -4.11
C ASN A 129 13.06 -14.58 -3.53
N THR A 130 13.07 -14.47 -2.20
CA THR A 130 12.50 -13.34 -1.44
C THR A 130 13.18 -12.01 -1.73
N GLU A 131 14.51 -11.99 -1.88
CA GLU A 131 15.24 -10.77 -2.19
C GLU A 131 14.89 -10.23 -3.57
N GLN A 132 14.84 -11.09 -4.59
CA GLN A 132 14.41 -10.68 -5.92
C GLN A 132 12.97 -10.17 -5.92
N ARG A 133 12.06 -10.82 -5.18
CA ARG A 133 10.68 -10.35 -5.01
C ARG A 133 10.63 -8.94 -4.43
N TRP A 134 11.39 -8.71 -3.36
CA TRP A 134 11.52 -7.39 -2.74
C TRP A 134 12.05 -6.34 -3.72
N GLN A 135 13.17 -6.63 -4.39
CA GLN A 135 13.79 -5.70 -5.35
C GLN A 135 12.86 -5.33 -6.50
N ARG A 136 12.07 -6.29 -7.02
CA ARG A 136 11.09 -6.00 -8.07
C ARG A 136 9.95 -5.11 -7.59
N ILE A 137 9.48 -5.32 -6.36
CA ILE A 137 8.44 -4.48 -5.75
C ILE A 137 8.97 -3.05 -5.49
N LEU A 138 10.20 -2.92 -4.99
CA LEU A 138 10.84 -1.61 -4.81
C LEU A 138 11.02 -0.90 -6.17
N HIS A 139 11.46 -1.63 -7.19
CA HIS A 139 11.68 -1.08 -8.51
C HIS A 139 10.39 -0.52 -9.15
N ILE A 140 9.27 -1.26 -9.09
CA ILE A 140 8.01 -0.74 -9.64
C ILE A 140 7.52 0.49 -8.86
N GLN A 141 7.75 0.56 -7.54
CA GLN A 141 7.43 1.76 -6.76
C GLN A 141 8.26 2.97 -7.23
N GLN A 142 9.56 2.77 -7.49
CA GLN A 142 10.44 3.81 -8.03
C GLN A 142 10.04 4.26 -9.43
N GLN A 143 9.63 3.32 -10.30
CA GLN A 143 9.16 3.64 -11.65
C GLN A 143 7.85 4.46 -11.64
N LEU A 144 6.94 4.17 -10.71
CA LEU A 144 5.63 4.82 -10.63
C LEU A 144 5.64 6.14 -9.85
N ALA A 145 6.48 6.26 -8.81
CA ALA A 145 6.43 7.36 -7.85
C ALA A 145 7.76 8.15 -7.72
N GLY A 146 8.83 7.72 -8.38
CA GLY A 146 10.12 8.42 -8.45
C GLY A 146 11.29 7.61 -7.88
N GLU A 147 12.48 7.80 -8.45
CA GLU A 147 13.70 7.03 -8.13
C GLU A 147 14.14 7.12 -6.65
N GLN A 148 13.70 8.16 -5.95
CA GLN A 148 14.06 8.41 -4.56
C GLN A 148 13.22 7.62 -3.55
N VAL A 149 12.28 6.79 -4.02
CA VAL A 149 11.54 5.86 -3.14
C VAL A 149 12.51 4.79 -2.63
N ALA A 150 12.56 4.61 -1.32
CA ALA A 150 13.46 3.71 -0.63
C ALA A 150 12.81 3.13 0.63
N LEU A 151 13.37 2.02 1.13
CA LEU A 151 12.98 1.44 2.41
C LEU A 151 13.45 2.35 3.56
N SER A 152 12.59 2.54 4.55
CA SER A 152 13.00 3.03 5.86
C SER A 152 13.28 1.83 6.76
N ASP A 153 14.55 1.65 7.16
CA ASP A 153 14.95 0.57 8.07
C ASP A 153 14.21 0.66 9.41
N GLU A 154 13.97 1.87 9.90
CA GLU A 154 13.26 2.12 11.16
C GLU A 154 11.79 1.67 11.08
N VAL A 155 11.09 2.03 10.00
CA VAL A 155 9.70 1.61 9.77
C VAL A 155 9.64 0.11 9.54
N ASN A 156 10.52 -0.43 8.70
CA ASN A 156 10.57 -1.86 8.40
C ASN A 156 10.81 -2.69 9.66
N GLN A 157 11.78 -2.32 10.49
CA GLN A 157 12.07 -3.04 11.74
C GLN A 157 10.86 -3.01 12.69
N SER A 158 10.17 -1.87 12.78
CA SER A 158 8.99 -1.71 13.64
C SER A 158 7.80 -2.54 13.15
N GLU A 159 7.51 -2.50 11.84
CA GLU A 159 6.46 -3.31 11.22
C GLU A 159 6.75 -4.82 11.36
N GLN A 160 7.98 -5.25 11.08
CA GLN A 160 8.35 -6.68 11.15
C GLN A 160 8.22 -7.27 12.56
N THR A 161 8.42 -6.44 13.60
CA THR A 161 8.32 -6.86 15.01
C THR A 161 6.90 -6.74 15.58
N THR A 162 5.95 -6.15 14.85
CA THR A 162 4.56 -5.94 15.31
C THR A 162 3.51 -6.56 14.37
N ASN A 163 3.89 -7.09 13.21
CA ASN A 163 3.00 -7.62 12.16
C ASN A 163 2.30 -8.98 12.48
N PHE A 164 2.07 -9.32 13.75
CA PHE A 164 1.53 -10.62 14.17
C PHE A 164 0.21 -10.99 13.48
N HIS A 165 -0.69 -10.03 13.33
CA HIS A 165 -1.98 -10.25 12.64
C HIS A 165 -1.79 -10.55 11.15
N ASN A 166 -0.83 -9.90 10.48
CA ASN A 166 -0.51 -10.19 9.09
C ASN A 166 0.13 -11.59 8.95
N ARG A 167 0.95 -12.03 9.93
CA ARG A 167 1.44 -13.42 9.98
C ARG A 167 0.28 -14.41 10.11
N ALA A 168 -0.71 -14.13 10.95
CA ALA A 168 -1.90 -14.99 11.07
C ALA A 168 -2.70 -15.05 9.77
N ILE A 169 -2.92 -13.91 9.09
CA ILE A 169 -3.56 -13.86 7.78
C ILE A 169 -2.79 -14.69 6.75
N ALA A 170 -1.46 -14.59 6.73
CA ALA A 170 -0.61 -15.38 5.86
C ALA A 170 -0.80 -16.89 6.09
N TRP A 171 -0.80 -17.34 7.35
CA TRP A 171 -1.08 -18.74 7.67
C TRP A 171 -2.47 -19.20 7.23
N LEU A 172 -3.51 -18.36 7.38
CA LEU A 172 -4.86 -18.67 6.90
C LEU A 172 -4.91 -18.84 5.38
N LEU A 173 -4.25 -17.93 4.64
CA LEU A 173 -4.15 -17.99 3.18
C LEU A 173 -3.43 -19.25 2.70
N TYR A 174 -2.34 -19.62 3.39
CA TYR A 174 -1.58 -20.84 3.10
C TYR A 174 -2.41 -22.10 3.39
N SER A 175 -3.13 -22.12 4.51
CA SER A 175 -3.99 -23.23 4.94
C SER A 175 -5.17 -23.48 3.99
N ALA A 176 -5.67 -22.46 3.31
CA ALA A 176 -6.82 -22.57 2.41
C ALA A 176 -6.48 -23.11 1.01
N GLU A 177 -5.25 -23.59 0.77
CA GLU A 177 -4.77 -24.16 -0.51
C GLU A 177 -4.96 -23.24 -1.74
N ASN A 178 -5.03 -21.91 -1.57
CA ASN A 178 -5.32 -20.95 -2.64
C ASN A 178 -4.19 -20.73 -3.66
N SER A 179 -3.27 -21.69 -3.85
CA SER A 179 -2.12 -21.58 -4.75
C SER A 179 -1.21 -20.38 -4.45
N ILE A 180 -1.05 -20.06 -3.16
CA ILE A 180 -0.24 -18.97 -2.64
C ILE A 180 1.00 -19.58 -1.98
N THR A 181 2.17 -19.42 -2.61
CA THR A 181 3.45 -19.81 -2.00
C THR A 181 3.89 -18.68 -1.07
N ILE A 182 3.58 -18.80 0.21
CA ILE A 182 4.05 -17.85 1.22
C ILE A 182 5.28 -18.44 1.90
N GLU A 183 6.45 -17.84 1.67
CA GLU A 183 7.59 -18.08 2.55
C GLU A 183 7.36 -17.32 3.86
N ILE A 184 7.09 -18.06 4.93
CA ILE A 184 6.94 -17.51 6.27
C ILE A 184 8.29 -17.67 6.94
N SER A 185 9.09 -16.60 6.95
CA SER A 185 10.33 -16.56 7.73
C SER A 185 9.98 -16.62 9.23
N GLY A 186 10.54 -17.63 9.90
CA GLY A 186 10.45 -17.83 11.35
C GLY A 186 11.36 -16.89 12.14
#